data_AF-A0A956EZD8-F1
#
_entry.id   AF-A0A956EZD8-F1
#
_cell.length_a   1.000
_cell.length_b   1.000
_cell.length_c   1.000
_cell.angle_alpha   90.00
_cell.angle_beta   90.00
_cell.angle_gamma   90.00
#
_symmetry.space_group_name_H-M   'P 1'
#
loop_
_entity.id
_entity.type
_entity.pdbx_description
1 polymer ?
#
loop_
_entity_poly.entity_id
_entity_poly.type
_entity_poly.pdbx_seq_one_letter_code
_entity_poly.pdbx_strand_id
1 'polypeptide(L)'
;MSRPLILLILISALIAGVSYGVLGVVLRPDTPPATELAGPKNERLTEHLLFVVVDGLRYDVATDRELMPRFAEAMQRNSSAEIWAGRVSMTTSAILSYGTGQRGQLEQVVNNLTPDPPPFNSWLENAKQDGLTLMLVGDPAWNRMYGPSFAETRLDPKGVSIDTDFNE
;
A
#
# COMPACT_ATOMS: atom_id res chain seq x y z
N MET A 1 -33.15 -35.31 23.34
CA MET A 1 -32.85 -33.92 22.91
C MET A 1 -34.10 -33.33 22.29
N SER A 2 -34.58 -32.17 22.72
CA SER A 2 -35.85 -31.61 22.22
C SER A 2 -35.67 -31.11 20.77
N ARG A 3 -36.69 -31.31 19.92
CA ARG A 3 -36.74 -30.78 18.53
C ARG A 3 -36.27 -29.32 18.40
N PRO A 4 -36.65 -28.37 19.28
CA PRO A 4 -36.17 -26.98 19.19
C PRO A 4 -34.66 -26.87 19.40
N LEU A 5 -34.06 -27.69 20.27
CA LEU A 5 -32.61 -27.66 20.50
C LEU A 5 -31.83 -28.13 19.27
N ILE A 6 -32.32 -29.18 18.61
CA ILE A 6 -31.73 -29.69 17.35
C ILE A 6 -31.81 -28.62 16.26
N LEU A 7 -32.97 -27.95 16.12
CA LEU A 7 -33.16 -26.90 15.14
C LEU A 7 -32.21 -25.72 15.37
N LEU A 8 -32.04 -25.32 16.64
CA LEU A 8 -31.16 -24.22 17.01
C LEU A 8 -29.69 -24.54 16.72
N ILE A 9 -29.25 -25.77 17.02
CA ILE A 9 -27.90 -26.25 16.67
C ILE A 9 -27.69 -26.22 15.15
N LEU A 10 -28.66 -26.69 14.36
CA LEU A 10 -28.56 -26.69 12.90
C LEU A 10 -28.49 -25.27 12.32
N ILE A 11 -29.29 -24.34 12.85
CA ILE A 11 -29.26 -22.93 12.43
C ILE A 11 -27.92 -22.29 12.80
N SER A 12 -27.42 -22.52 14.03
CA SER A 12 -26.12 -22.00 14.45
C SER A 12 -24.98 -22.56 13.61
N ALA A 13 -25.00 -23.86 13.30
CA ALA A 13 -24.01 -24.49 12.43
C ALA A 13 -24.06 -23.92 11.00
N LEU A 14 -25.26 -23.68 10.46
CA LEU A 14 -25.44 -23.06 9.15
C LEU A 14 -24.89 -21.62 9.14
N ILE A 15 -25.25 -20.80 10.13
CA ILE A 15 -24.75 -19.42 10.24
C ILE A 15 -23.23 -19.40 10.37
N ALA A 16 -22.66 -20.26 11.21
CA ALA A 16 -21.20 -20.36 11.36
C ALA A 16 -20.52 -20.80 10.06
N GLY A 17 -21.08 -21.80 9.36
CA GLY A 17 -20.56 -22.26 8.07
C GLY A 17 -20.62 -21.20 6.99
N VAL A 18 -21.75 -20.50 6.85
CA VAL A 18 -21.90 -19.39 5.90
C VAL A 18 -20.95 -18.24 6.25
N SER A 19 -20.88 -17.86 7.53
CA SER A 19 -19.97 -16.79 7.98
C SER A 19 -18.52 -17.14 7.70
N TYR A 20 -18.10 -18.38 7.99
CA TYR A 20 -16.75 -18.87 7.70
C TYR A 20 -16.46 -18.88 6.20
N GLY A 21 -17.39 -19.36 5.37
CA GLY A 21 -17.24 -19.36 3.91
C GLY A 21 -17.12 -17.95 3.34
N VAL A 22 -17.98 -17.04 3.77
CA VAL A 22 -17.95 -15.63 3.35
C VAL A 22 -16.66 -14.96 3.80
N LEU A 23 -16.25 -15.15 5.07
CA LEU A 23 -14.97 -14.63 5.57
C LEU A 23 -13.79 -15.22 4.79
N GLY A 24 -13.82 -16.50 4.45
CA GLY A 24 -12.78 -17.14 3.64
C GLY A 24 -12.62 -16.50 2.27
N VAL A 25 -13.73 -16.24 1.56
CA VAL A 25 -13.72 -15.61 0.23
C VAL A 25 -13.31 -14.14 0.30
N VAL A 26 -13.82 -13.41 1.30
CA VAL A 26 -13.55 -11.96 1.43
C VAL A 26 -12.14 -11.67 1.93
N LEU A 27 -11.58 -12.52 2.81
CA LEU A 27 -10.25 -12.33 3.39
C LEU A 27 -9.13 -13.01 2.59
N ARG A 28 -9.44 -13.86 1.62
CA ARG A 28 -8.45 -14.54 0.78
C ARG A 28 -8.90 -14.51 -0.68
N PRO A 29 -8.83 -13.33 -1.34
CA PRO A 29 -9.13 -13.25 -2.76
C PRO A 29 -8.16 -14.13 -3.56
N ASP A 30 -8.66 -14.74 -4.64
CA ASP A 30 -7.83 -15.52 -5.55
C ASP A 30 -6.70 -14.66 -6.11
N THR A 31 -5.49 -15.22 -6.19
CA THR A 31 -4.37 -14.59 -6.88
C THR A 31 -4.74 -14.46 -8.37
N PRO A 32 -4.76 -13.23 -8.94
CA PRO A 32 -5.07 -13.08 -10.35
C PRO A 32 -4.02 -13.81 -11.21
N PRO A 33 -4.42 -14.35 -12.36
CA PRO A 33 -3.50 -15.06 -13.24
C PRO A 33 -2.36 -14.14 -13.68
N ALA A 34 -1.14 -14.68 -13.70
CA ALA A 34 0.03 -13.97 -14.18
C ALA A 34 -0.21 -13.52 -15.63
N THR A 35 -0.08 -12.22 -15.88
CA THR A 35 -0.17 -11.65 -17.22
C THR A 35 1.24 -11.35 -17.70
N GLU A 36 1.55 -11.70 -18.94
CA GLU A 36 2.83 -11.31 -19.54
C GLU A 36 2.94 -9.78 -19.57
N LEU A 37 4.03 -9.27 -19.01
CA LEU A 37 4.33 -7.85 -19.06
C LEU A 37 4.72 -7.51 -20.50
N ALA A 38 4.00 -6.56 -21.10
CA ALA A 38 4.46 -5.98 -22.35
C ALA A 38 5.83 -5.33 -22.08
N GLY A 39 6.81 -5.64 -22.93
CA GLY A 39 8.13 -5.02 -22.86
C GLY A 39 8.06 -3.48 -22.91
N PRO A 40 9.15 -2.80 -22.51
CA PRO A 40 9.17 -1.34 -22.46
C PRO A 40 8.81 -0.75 -23.82
N LYS A 41 7.74 0.05 -23.85
CA LYS A 41 7.25 0.69 -25.08
C LYS A 41 7.98 1.99 -25.43
N ASN A 42 8.72 2.55 -24.48
CA ASN A 42 9.32 3.88 -24.58
C ASN A 42 10.82 3.83 -24.30
N GLU A 43 11.55 4.80 -24.86
CA GLU A 43 12.94 5.05 -24.52
C GLU A 43 13.09 5.45 -23.04
N ARG A 44 14.26 5.18 -22.47
CA ARG A 44 14.58 5.50 -21.08
C ARG A 44 14.53 7.03 -20.88
N LEU A 45 13.69 7.47 -19.94
CA LEU A 45 13.49 8.90 -19.66
C LEU A 45 14.53 9.48 -18.70
N THR A 46 15.11 8.66 -17.82
CA THR A 46 16.07 9.09 -16.79
C THR A 46 17.03 7.98 -16.41
N GLU A 47 18.23 8.36 -15.95
CA GLU A 47 19.21 7.45 -15.38
C GLU A 47 18.81 6.98 -13.98
N HIS A 48 18.28 7.89 -13.17
CA HIS A 48 17.92 7.64 -11.78
C HIS A 48 16.52 8.14 -11.50
N LEU A 49 15.79 7.40 -10.66
CA LEU A 49 14.45 7.77 -10.21
C LEU A 49 14.43 7.79 -8.68
N LEU A 50 13.89 8.86 -8.11
CA LEU A 50 13.62 8.97 -6.69
C LEU A 50 12.10 9.00 -6.50
N PHE A 51 11.57 8.02 -5.78
CA PHE A 51 10.18 7.97 -5.37
C PHE A 51 10.08 8.31 -3.89
N VAL A 52 9.37 9.40 -3.56
CA VAL A 52 9.21 9.89 -2.19
C VAL A 52 7.75 9.80 -1.81
N VAL A 53 7.48 9.16 -0.66
CA VAL A 53 6.15 9.11 -0.06
C VAL A 53 6.20 9.86 1.27
N VAL A 54 5.33 10.86 1.41
CA VAL A 54 5.13 11.59 2.66
C VAL A 54 3.81 11.13 3.25
N ASP A 55 3.88 10.27 4.27
CA ASP A 55 2.68 9.74 4.91
C ASP A 55 1.96 10.83 5.73
N GLY A 56 0.64 10.84 5.66
CA GLY A 56 -0.20 11.82 6.38
C GLY A 56 -0.09 13.28 5.93
N LEU A 57 0.57 13.57 4.80
CA LEU A 57 0.69 14.94 4.30
C LEU A 57 -0.68 15.50 3.89
N ARG A 58 -1.16 16.50 4.64
CA ARG A 58 -2.42 17.17 4.32
C ARG A 58 -2.23 18.16 3.18
N TYR A 59 -3.24 18.25 2.32
CA TYR A 59 -3.22 19.15 1.17
C TYR A 59 -3.09 20.62 1.56
N ASP A 60 -3.79 21.06 2.60
CA ASP A 60 -3.75 22.44 3.08
C ASP A 60 -2.36 22.82 3.60
N VAL A 61 -1.69 21.93 4.33
CA VAL A 61 -0.29 22.12 4.75
C VAL A 61 0.66 22.11 3.55
N ALA A 62 0.49 21.17 2.62
CA ALA A 62 1.35 21.03 1.45
C ALA A 62 1.28 22.23 0.50
N THR A 63 0.14 22.91 0.45
CA THR A 63 -0.11 24.07 -0.42
C THR A 63 0.07 25.41 0.29
N ASP A 64 0.35 25.40 1.60
CA ASP A 64 0.72 26.58 2.37
C ASP A 64 2.13 27.06 1.99
N ARG A 65 2.23 28.30 1.50
CA ARG A 65 3.51 28.90 1.10
C ARG A 65 4.39 29.31 2.27
N GLU A 66 3.81 29.55 3.45
CA GLU A 66 4.56 29.89 4.65
C GLU A 66 5.23 28.65 5.23
N LEU A 67 4.55 27.50 5.18
CA LEU A 67 5.05 26.23 5.71
C LEU A 67 5.89 25.45 4.69
N MET A 68 5.46 25.36 3.43
CA MET A 68 6.09 24.53 2.39
C MET A 68 6.29 25.30 1.06
N PRO A 69 7.06 26.40 1.04
CA PRO A 69 7.14 27.33 -0.09
C PRO A 69 7.50 26.66 -1.43
N ARG A 70 8.48 25.74 -1.42
CA ARG A 70 8.92 25.03 -2.63
C ARG A 70 7.90 24.02 -3.14
N PHE A 71 7.22 23.33 -2.22
CA PHE A 71 6.20 22.34 -2.61
C PHE A 71 4.95 23.05 -3.14
N ALA A 72 4.50 24.10 -2.44
CA ALA A 72 3.39 24.93 -2.88
C ALA A 72 3.65 25.57 -4.26
N GLU A 73 4.87 26.02 -4.53
CA GLU A 73 5.25 26.53 -5.86
C GLU A 73 5.24 25.44 -6.94
N ALA A 74 5.76 24.24 -6.65
CA ALA A 74 5.75 23.12 -7.57
C ALA A 74 4.32 22.65 -7.91
N MET A 75 3.41 22.68 -6.93
CA MET A 75 1.99 22.36 -7.13
C MET A 75 1.29 23.32 -8.10
N GLN A 76 1.71 24.57 -8.18
CA GLN A 76 1.10 25.58 -9.05
C GLN A 76 1.58 25.53 -10.50
N ARG A 77 2.74 24.91 -10.77
CA ARG A 77 3.38 24.88 -12.09
C ARG A 77 2.91 23.72 -12.98
N ASN A 78 1.78 23.08 -12.66
CA ASN A 78 1.25 21.88 -13.34
C ASN A 78 2.24 20.70 -13.42
N SER A 79 3.26 20.69 -12.55
CA SER A 79 4.15 19.56 -12.30
C SER A 79 3.58 18.59 -11.24
N SER A 80 2.27 18.66 -11.01
CA SER A 80 1.53 17.91 -10.00
C SER A 80 0.23 17.38 -10.58
N ALA A 81 -0.26 16.28 -10.00
CA ALA A 81 -1.59 15.76 -10.25
C ALA A 81 -2.22 15.37 -8.92
N GLU A 82 -3.54 15.57 -8.81
CA GLU A 82 -4.31 15.09 -7.67
C GLU A 82 -4.70 13.64 -7.91
N ILE A 83 -4.36 12.77 -6.96
CA ILE A 83 -4.74 11.36 -6.98
C ILE A 83 -5.57 11.10 -5.73
N TRP A 84 -6.81 10.64 -5.92
CA TRP A 84 -7.68 10.29 -4.82
C TRP A 84 -7.26 8.95 -4.21
N ALA A 85 -7.02 8.94 -2.91
CA ALA A 85 -6.82 7.70 -2.17
C ALA A 85 -8.09 6.81 -2.25
N GLY A 86 -7.89 5.51 -2.08
CA GLY A 86 -9.00 4.57 -1.94
C GLY A 86 -9.84 4.85 -0.69
N ARG A 87 -10.97 4.15 -0.54
CA ARG A 87 -11.84 4.27 0.65
C ARG A 87 -11.10 3.94 1.97
N VAL A 88 -10.00 3.18 1.89
CA VAL A 88 -9.14 2.84 3.02
C VAL A 88 -7.87 3.67 2.91
N SER A 89 -7.78 4.74 3.70
CA SER A 89 -6.66 5.70 3.70
C SER A 89 -5.53 5.33 4.68
N MET A 90 -5.29 4.05 4.90
CA MET A 90 -4.22 3.57 5.78
C MET A 90 -2.88 3.48 5.04
N THR A 91 -1.77 3.51 5.75
CA THR A 91 -0.41 3.44 5.17
C THR A 91 -0.22 2.16 4.33
N THR A 92 -0.55 0.99 4.86
CA THR A 92 -0.41 -0.30 4.13
C THR A 92 -1.33 -0.40 2.91
N SER A 93 -2.57 0.11 3.05
CA SER A 93 -3.44 0.75 2.03
C SER A 93 -2.73 1.24 0.77
N ALA A 94 -2.03 2.35 1.03
CA ALA A 94 -1.36 3.16 0.04
C ALA A 94 -0.10 2.47 -0.49
N ILE A 95 0.70 1.83 0.39
CA ILE A 95 1.91 1.09 -0.01
C ILE A 95 1.58 -0.01 -1.02
N LEU A 96 0.53 -0.80 -0.79
CA LEU A 96 0.05 -1.79 -1.75
C LEU A 96 -0.27 -1.13 -3.09
N SER A 97 -1.03 -0.04 -3.02
CA SER A 97 -1.51 0.67 -4.21
C SER A 97 -0.36 1.27 -5.02
N TYR A 98 0.65 1.82 -4.36
CA TYR A 98 1.85 2.34 -5.00
C TYR A 98 2.73 1.23 -5.57
N GLY A 99 2.90 0.11 -4.87
CA GLY A 99 3.76 -0.98 -5.32
C GLY A 99 3.16 -1.79 -6.48
N THR A 100 1.83 -1.92 -6.53
CA THR A 100 1.15 -2.85 -7.45
C THR A 100 0.19 -2.18 -8.43
N GLY A 101 -0.16 -0.91 -8.22
CA GLY A 101 -1.23 -0.22 -8.96
C GLY A 101 -2.65 -0.72 -8.63
N GLN A 102 -2.80 -1.69 -7.72
CA GLN A 102 -4.09 -2.22 -7.31
C GLN A 102 -4.72 -1.34 -6.23
N ARG A 103 -6.06 -1.34 -6.14
CA ARG A 103 -6.73 -0.62 -5.05
C ARG A 103 -6.58 -1.40 -3.74
N GLY A 104 -6.29 -0.69 -2.66
CA GLY A 104 -6.36 -1.23 -1.30
C GLY A 104 -7.72 -1.88 -1.00
N GLN A 105 -7.69 -3.06 -0.39
CA GLN A 105 -8.87 -3.84 -0.01
C GLN A 105 -9.10 -3.82 1.50
N LEU A 106 -10.28 -4.28 1.93
CA LEU A 106 -10.67 -4.42 3.34
C LEU A 106 -9.68 -5.25 4.16
N GLU A 107 -9.01 -6.23 3.54
CA GLU A 107 -7.96 -7.03 4.18
C GLU A 107 -6.87 -6.15 4.83
N GLN A 108 -6.52 -5.02 4.20
CA GLN A 108 -5.49 -4.13 4.72
C GLN A 108 -5.94 -3.34 5.95
N VAL A 109 -7.24 -3.25 6.21
CA VAL A 109 -7.76 -2.72 7.49
C VAL A 109 -7.43 -3.68 8.63
N VAL A 110 -7.49 -5.00 8.37
CA VAL A 110 -7.26 -6.04 9.37
C VAL A 110 -5.76 -6.28 9.58
N ASN A 111 -4.96 -6.25 8.51
CA ASN A 111 -3.53 -6.60 8.53
C ASN A 111 -2.58 -5.39 8.59
N ASN A 112 -3.06 -4.18 8.92
CA ASN A 112 -2.25 -2.96 8.87
C ASN A 112 -0.97 -2.99 9.75
N LEU A 113 -0.99 -3.74 10.86
CA LEU A 113 0.15 -3.84 11.79
C LEU A 113 1.19 -4.89 11.38
N THR A 114 0.81 -5.84 10.54
CA THR A 114 1.64 -6.95 10.06
C THR A 114 1.30 -7.23 8.60
N PRO A 115 1.68 -6.32 7.68
CA PRO A 115 1.38 -6.51 6.28
C PRO A 115 2.21 -7.68 5.75
N ASP A 116 1.53 -8.65 5.14
CA ASP A 116 2.17 -9.70 4.37
C ASP A 116 2.64 -9.16 3.01
N PRO A 117 3.61 -9.83 2.36
CA PRO A 117 3.91 -9.57 0.96
C PRO A 117 2.62 -9.63 0.13
N PRO A 118 2.39 -8.66 -0.78
CA PRO A 118 1.16 -8.64 -1.53
C PRO A 118 1.09 -9.82 -2.50
N PRO A 119 -0.11 -10.38 -2.76
CA PRO A 119 -0.26 -11.50 -3.68
C PRO A 119 -0.18 -11.07 -5.16
N PHE A 120 0.09 -9.80 -5.44
CA PHE A 120 0.08 -9.21 -6.77
C PHE A 120 1.49 -8.85 -7.22
N ASN A 121 1.70 -8.86 -8.54
CA ASN A 121 2.93 -8.35 -9.12
C ASN A 121 3.17 -6.89 -8.72
N SER A 122 4.42 -6.53 -8.43
CA SER A 122 4.83 -5.18 -8.09
C SER A 122 5.83 -4.63 -9.10
N TRP A 123 5.79 -3.32 -9.36
CA TRP A 123 6.78 -2.70 -10.25
C TRP A 123 8.20 -2.76 -9.66
N LEU A 124 8.32 -2.85 -8.33
CA LEU A 124 9.58 -3.02 -7.61
C LEU A 124 10.24 -4.36 -7.94
N GLU A 125 9.44 -5.44 -7.94
CA GLU A 125 9.92 -6.77 -8.31
C GLU A 125 10.33 -6.80 -9.78
N ASN A 126 9.51 -6.24 -10.67
CA ASN A 126 9.83 -6.15 -12.10
C ASN A 126 11.13 -5.36 -12.34
N ALA A 127 11.31 -4.22 -11.65
CA ALA A 127 12.53 -3.43 -11.75
C ALA A 127 13.77 -4.23 -11.33
N LYS A 128 13.68 -5.01 -10.26
CA LYS A 128 14.77 -5.89 -9.83
C LYS A 128 15.05 -6.99 -10.85
N GLN A 129 14.01 -7.63 -11.40
CA GLN A 129 14.13 -8.67 -12.42
C GLN A 129 14.78 -8.12 -13.70
N ASP A 130 14.52 -6.87 -14.04
CA ASP A 130 15.16 -6.13 -15.15
C ASP A 130 16.59 -5.65 -14.83
N GLY A 131 17.13 -6.01 -13.66
CA GLY A 131 18.50 -5.70 -13.26
C GLY A 131 18.71 -4.30 -12.69
N LEU A 132 17.65 -3.57 -12.34
CA LEU A 132 17.78 -2.30 -11.65
C LEU A 132 18.13 -2.51 -10.17
N THR A 133 18.95 -1.61 -9.63
CA THR A 133 19.29 -1.59 -8.21
C THR A 133 18.28 -0.72 -7.47
N LEU A 134 17.56 -1.30 -6.52
CA LEU A 134 16.61 -0.59 -5.67
C LEU A 134 17.16 -0.42 -4.26
N MET A 135 16.96 0.76 -3.68
CA MET A 135 17.29 1.08 -2.30
C MET A 135 16.06 1.63 -1.58
N LEU A 136 15.88 1.25 -0.32
CA LEU A 136 14.80 1.72 0.54
C LEU A 136 15.36 2.53 1.71
N VAL A 137 14.76 3.68 2.00
CA VAL A 137 14.99 4.45 3.22
C VAL A 137 13.65 4.83 3.83
N GLY A 138 13.46 4.54 5.13
CA GLY A 138 12.26 4.95 5.87
C GLY A 138 11.42 3.80 6.41
N ASP A 139 10.13 3.77 6.04
CA ASP A 139 9.12 2.97 6.74
C ASP A 139 9.34 1.44 6.61
N PRO A 140 9.40 0.68 7.74
CA PRO A 140 9.54 -0.77 7.73
C PRO A 140 8.42 -1.54 7.03
N ALA A 141 7.23 -0.96 6.86
CA ALA A 141 6.12 -1.60 6.14
C ALA A 141 6.49 -1.91 4.68
N TRP A 142 7.22 -1.01 4.00
CA TRP A 142 7.75 -1.26 2.66
C TRP A 142 8.68 -2.47 2.62
N ASN A 143 9.54 -2.62 3.63
CA ASN A 143 10.45 -3.76 3.72
C ASN A 143 9.72 -5.07 4.04
N ARG A 144 8.65 -5.03 4.83
CA ARG A 144 7.83 -6.23 5.08
C ARG A 144 7.12 -6.70 3.81
N MET A 145 6.58 -5.77 3.03
CA MET A 145 5.82 -6.08 1.82
C MET A 145 6.71 -6.41 0.62
N TYR A 146 7.84 -5.72 0.47
CA TYR A 146 8.67 -5.77 -0.74
C TYR A 146 10.16 -5.97 -0.47
N GLY A 147 10.56 -6.33 0.75
CA GLY A 147 11.95 -6.49 1.17
C GLY A 147 12.86 -7.24 0.19
N PRO A 148 12.42 -8.38 -0.39
CA PRO A 148 13.19 -9.09 -1.40
C PRO A 148 13.55 -8.26 -2.64
N SER A 149 12.83 -7.17 -2.93
CA SER A 149 13.10 -6.30 -4.10
C SER A 149 14.25 -5.33 -3.87
N PHE A 150 14.61 -5.02 -2.63
CA PHE A 150 15.63 -4.01 -2.30
C PHE A 150 17.01 -4.64 -2.12
N ALA A 151 18.04 -3.97 -2.64
CA ALA A 151 19.44 -4.37 -2.47
C ALA A 151 20.01 -3.87 -1.12
N GLU A 152 19.60 -2.66 -0.70
CA GLU A 152 19.94 -2.07 0.60
C GLU A 152 18.69 -1.41 1.20
N THR A 153 18.54 -1.53 2.51
CA THR A 153 17.45 -0.91 3.27
C THR A 153 17.98 -0.18 4.49
N ARG A 154 17.58 1.08 4.69
CA ARG A 154 17.82 1.85 5.91
C ARG A 154 16.50 2.23 6.54
N LEU A 155 16.07 1.43 7.50
CA LEU A 155 14.75 1.57 8.10
C LEU A 155 14.80 2.57 9.25
N ASP A 156 13.78 3.42 9.31
CA ASP A 156 13.48 4.25 10.47
C ASP A 156 12.22 3.68 11.12
N PRO A 157 12.33 2.99 12.28
CA PRO A 157 11.17 2.42 12.95
C PRO A 157 10.17 3.47 13.46
N LYS A 158 10.56 4.76 13.49
CA LYS A 158 9.64 5.88 13.77
C LYS A 158 9.10 6.55 12.50
N GLY A 159 9.53 6.09 11.33
CA GLY A 159 9.41 6.82 10.06
C GLY A 159 10.40 7.99 10.02
N VAL A 160 10.75 8.47 8.82
CA VAL A 160 11.47 9.76 8.70
C VAL A 160 10.48 10.86 9.11
N SER A 161 10.33 11.07 10.42
CA SER A 161 9.67 12.27 10.93
C SER A 161 10.58 13.43 10.56
N ILE A 162 10.12 14.30 9.66
CA ILE A 162 10.61 15.67 9.69
C ILE A 162 10.18 16.16 11.07
N ASP A 163 11.14 16.27 11.97
CA ASP A 163 10.94 16.74 13.33
C ASP A 163 10.45 18.19 13.21
N THR A 164 9.15 18.36 13.24
CA THR A 164 8.52 19.65 13.29
C THR A 164 7.91 19.76 14.67
N ASP A 165 8.70 20.28 15.61
CA ASP A 165 8.17 20.99 16.76
C ASP A 165 7.24 22.10 16.24
N PHE A 166 5.97 21.76 15.99
CA PHE A 166 4.90 22.69 15.60
C PHE A 166 4.18 23.27 16.83
N ASN A 167 4.87 23.35 17.97
CA ASN A 167 4.36 23.90 19.23
C ASN A 167 5.22 25.07 19.74
N GLU A 168 5.61 25.98 18.84
CA GLU A 168 5.95 27.37 19.21
C GLU A 168 5.01 28.35 18.51
#